data_AF-A0A959QAG9-F1
#
_entry.id   AF-A0A959QAG9-F1
#
_cell.length_a   1.000
_cell.length_b   1.000
_cell.length_c   1.000
_cell.angle_alpha   90.00
_cell.angle_beta   90.00
_cell.angle_gamma   90.00
#
_symmetry.space_group_name_H-M   'P 1'
#
loop_
_entity.id
_entity.type
_entity.pdbx_description
1 polymer ?
#
loop_
_entity_poly.entity_id
_entity_poly.type
_entity_poly.pdbx_seq_one_letter_code
_entity_poly.pdbx_strand_id
1 'polypeptide(L)'
;MKLRMLLLLLGGLLWHSPALLAQTSKVTAGVVAYNQGDFSQAKRDLSAALEKPDLLDAESLTKAYYYRALAKAKASGGPPDALGAHADLIAAGE
;
A
#
# COMPACT_ATOMS: atom_id res chain seq x y z
N MET A 1 25.56 31.45 27.23
CA MET A 1 24.14 31.02 27.11
C MET A 1 23.60 31.13 25.67
N LYS A 2 24.33 30.68 24.64
CA LYS A 2 23.86 30.77 23.23
C LYS A 2 23.80 29.42 22.49
N LEU A 3 24.25 28.33 23.10
CA LEU A 3 24.36 27.02 22.43
C LEU A 3 23.12 26.14 22.60
N ARG A 4 22.31 26.37 23.64
CA ARG A 4 21.07 25.59 23.90
C ARG A 4 19.89 25.99 23.00
N MET A 5 19.95 27.18 22.39
CA MET A 5 18.87 27.71 21.56
C MET A 5 18.94 27.20 20.11
N LEU A 6 20.13 26.78 19.64
CA LEU A 6 20.32 26.29 18.28
C LEU A 6 19.80 24.85 18.07
N LEU A 7 19.73 24.06 19.15
CA LEU A 7 19.22 22.68 19.12
C LEU A 7 17.69 22.59 19.00
N LEU A 8 16.96 23.67 19.29
CA LEU A 8 15.50 23.70 19.15
C LEU A 8 15.03 24.07 17.73
N LEU A 9 15.92 24.63 16.89
CA LEU A 9 15.60 24.95 15.49
C LEU A 9 15.80 23.75 14.54
N LEU A 10 16.56 22.73 14.96
CA LEU A 10 16.83 21.52 14.17
C LEU A 10 15.90 20.34 14.52
N GLY A 11 15.15 20.41 15.62
CA GLY A 11 14.30 19.32 16.10
C GLY A 11 12.93 19.17 15.42
N GLY A 12 12.58 20.04 14.47
CA GLY A 12 11.24 20.12 13.89
C GLY A 12 11.00 19.29 12.63
N LEU A 13 12.03 18.65 12.06
CA LEU A 13 11.96 18.09 10.70
C LEU A 13 11.78 16.56 10.60
N LEU A 14 11.49 15.88 11.71
CA LEU A 14 11.40 14.41 11.75
C LEU A 14 10.07 13.89 12.31
N TRP A 15 9.00 14.69 12.24
CA TRP A 15 7.65 14.13 12.39
C TRP A 15 7.26 13.36 11.13
N HIS A 16 7.72 12.11 11.04
CA HIS A 16 7.15 11.14 10.11
C HIS A 16 5.64 11.08 10.40
N SER A 17 4.85 11.61 9.47
CA SER A 17 3.40 11.70 9.63
C SER A 17 2.82 10.29 9.72
N PRO A 18 2.20 9.88 10.84
CA PRO A 18 1.70 8.51 11.04
C PRO A 18 0.63 8.10 10.03
N ALA A 19 0.04 9.07 9.33
CA ALA A 19 -0.92 8.86 8.25
C ALA A 19 -0.33 8.14 7.02
N LEU A 20 0.96 8.34 6.70
CA LEU A 20 1.63 7.67 5.58
C LEU A 20 1.78 6.16 5.87
N LEU A 21 2.27 5.82 7.06
CA LEU A 21 2.46 4.44 7.49
C LEU A 21 1.14 3.64 7.56
N ALA A 22 0.05 4.30 7.95
CA ALA A 22 -1.26 3.67 8.06
C ALA A 22 -1.81 3.20 6.71
N GLN A 23 -1.60 3.96 5.62
CA GLN A 23 -2.14 3.61 4.31
C GLN A 23 -1.28 2.55 3.61
N THR A 24 0.05 2.66 3.69
CA THR A 24 0.96 1.64 3.16
C THR A 24 0.74 0.28 3.85
N SER A 25 0.49 0.27 5.16
CA SER A 25 0.16 -0.96 5.89
C SER A 25 -1.09 -1.68 5.35
N LYS A 26 -2.11 -0.94 4.92
CA LYS A 26 -3.31 -1.53 4.30
C LYS A 26 -3.01 -2.13 2.93
N VAL A 27 -2.08 -1.55 2.16
CA VAL A 27 -1.62 -2.14 0.90
C VAL A 27 -0.97 -3.48 1.17
N THR A 28 -0.03 -3.54 2.12
CA THR A 28 0.64 -4.79 2.51
C THR A 28 -0.36 -5.85 2.99
N ALA A 29 -1.27 -5.49 3.89
CA ALA A 29 -2.31 -6.41 4.38
C ALA A 29 -3.16 -6.98 3.24
N GLY A 30 -3.55 -6.11 2.29
CA GLY A 30 -4.32 -6.51 1.13
C GLY A 30 -3.58 -7.44 0.16
N VAL A 31 -2.28 -7.21 -0.06
CA VAL A 31 -1.42 -8.10 -0.86
C VAL A 31 -1.26 -9.46 -0.18
N VAL A 32 -1.05 -9.48 1.14
CA VAL A 32 -0.95 -10.72 1.92
C VAL A 32 -2.26 -11.52 1.83
N ALA A 33 -3.41 -10.87 2.02
CA ALA A 33 -4.72 -11.51 1.89
C ALA A 33 -4.94 -12.08 0.47
N TYR A 34 -4.50 -11.37 -0.57
CA TYR A 34 -4.56 -11.86 -1.95
C TYR A 34 -3.74 -13.14 -2.14
N ASN A 35 -2.50 -13.14 -1.64
CA ASN A 35 -1.60 -14.31 -1.73
C ASN A 35 -2.12 -15.52 -0.94
N GLN A 36 -2.91 -15.29 0.11
CA GLN A 36 -3.60 -16.34 0.87
C GLN A 36 -4.90 -16.84 0.21
N GLY A 37 -5.32 -16.24 -0.91
CA GLY A 37 -6.57 -16.57 -1.60
C GLY A 37 -7.82 -15.94 -0.96
N ASP A 38 -7.67 -15.13 0.09
CA ASP A 38 -8.78 -14.35 0.65
C ASP A 38 -9.00 -13.09 -0.19
N PHE A 39 -9.57 -13.28 -1.38
CA PHE A 39 -9.87 -12.20 -2.31
C PHE A 39 -10.89 -11.20 -1.75
N SER A 40 -11.72 -11.62 -0.80
CA SER A 40 -12.68 -10.74 -0.14
C SER A 40 -11.99 -9.76 0.80
N GLN A 41 -11.09 -10.26 1.65
CA GLN A 41 -10.28 -9.43 2.54
C GLN A 41 -9.31 -8.55 1.74
N ALA A 42 -8.64 -9.11 0.73
CA ALA A 42 -7.77 -8.35 -0.17
C ALA A 42 -8.48 -7.14 -0.78
N LYS A 43 -9.70 -7.36 -1.32
CA LYS A 43 -10.50 -6.26 -1.88
C LYS A 43 -10.83 -5.20 -0.83
N ARG A 44 -11.16 -5.59 0.40
CA ARG A 44 -11.47 -4.64 1.50
C ARG A 44 -10.26 -3.79 1.83
N ASP A 45 -9.13 -4.40 2.15
CA ASP A 45 -7.93 -3.70 2.61
C ASP A 45 -7.35 -2.79 1.52
N LEU A 46 -7.29 -3.27 0.27
CA LEU A 46 -6.80 -2.48 -0.85
C LEU A 46 -7.76 -1.33 -1.21
N SER A 47 -9.07 -1.52 -1.03
CA SER A 47 -10.02 -0.42 -1.22
C SER A 47 -9.87 0.64 -0.11
N ALA A 48 -9.61 0.22 1.12
CA ALA A 48 -9.37 1.12 2.26
C ALA A 48 -8.04 1.89 2.15
N ALA A 49 -7.02 1.29 1.53
CA ALA A 49 -5.78 2.00 1.17
C ALA A 49 -6.06 3.12 0.16
N LEU A 50 -6.89 2.82 -0.85
CA LEU A 50 -7.25 3.74 -1.93
C LEU A 50 -8.28 4.83 -1.54
N GLU A 51 -8.76 4.87 -0.30
CA GLU A 51 -9.60 5.98 0.20
C GLU A 51 -8.84 7.31 0.28
N LYS A 52 -7.53 7.25 0.50
CA LYS A 52 -6.62 8.41 0.50
C LYS A 52 -5.39 8.09 -0.34
N PRO A 53 -5.52 8.04 -1.68
CA PRO A 53 -4.45 7.59 -2.56
C PRO A 53 -3.25 8.54 -2.55
N ASP A 54 -3.46 9.82 -2.26
CA ASP A 54 -2.40 10.84 -2.18
C ASP A 54 -1.40 10.61 -1.03
N LEU A 55 -1.72 9.70 -0.10
CA LEU A 55 -0.84 9.29 1.00
C LEU A 55 0.00 8.06 0.67
N LEU A 56 -0.15 7.49 -0.52
CA LEU A 56 0.66 6.36 -0.98
C LEU A 56 1.80 6.87 -1.84
N ASP A 57 2.98 6.26 -1.70
CA ASP A 57 4.01 6.38 -2.72
C ASP A 57 3.54 5.71 -4.04
N ALA A 58 4.24 6.01 -5.13
CA ALA A 58 3.87 5.53 -6.46
C ALA A 58 3.82 4.00 -6.55
N GLU A 59 4.71 3.33 -5.83
CA GLU A 59 4.78 1.87 -5.80
C GLU A 59 3.56 1.27 -5.09
N SER A 60 3.26 1.75 -3.88
CA SER A 60 2.12 1.32 -3.07
C SER A 60 0.80 1.63 -3.76
N LEU A 61 0.69 2.77 -4.45
CA LEU A 61 -0.46 3.12 -5.25
C LEU A 61 -0.66 2.12 -6.41
N THR A 62 0.42 1.78 -7.11
CA THR A 62 0.41 0.79 -8.20
C THR A 62 -0.01 -0.59 -7.69
N LYS A 63 0.62 -1.06 -6.60
CA LYS A 63 0.27 -2.30 -5.90
C LYS A 63 -1.22 -2.31 -5.52
N ALA A 64 -1.71 -1.23 -4.91
CA ALA A 64 -3.09 -1.13 -4.45
C ALA A 64 -4.12 -1.29 -5.59
N TYR A 65 -3.94 -0.58 -6.71
CA TYR A 65 -4.83 -0.71 -7.86
C TYR A 65 -4.73 -2.09 -8.51
N TYR A 66 -3.51 -2.59 -8.71
CA TYR A 66 -3.24 -3.85 -9.39
C TYR A 66 -3.84 -5.05 -8.64
N TYR A 67 -3.50 -5.23 -7.37
CA TYR A 67 -3.99 -6.35 -6.57
C TYR A 67 -5.50 -6.25 -6.31
N ARG A 68 -6.08 -5.04 -6.26
CA ARG A 68 -7.53 -4.88 -6.11
C ARG A 68 -8.27 -5.33 -7.36
N ALA A 69 -7.74 -5.04 -8.55
CA ALA A 69 -8.31 -5.51 -9.81
C ALA A 69 -8.26 -7.03 -9.90
N LEU A 70 -7.12 -7.63 -9.54
CA LEU A 70 -6.97 -9.09 -9.45
C LEU A 70 -7.94 -9.73 -8.47
N ALA A 71 -8.03 -9.20 -7.25
CA ALA A 71 -8.93 -9.70 -6.22
C ALA A 71 -10.39 -9.65 -6.68
N LYS A 72 -10.82 -8.58 -7.36
CA LYS A 72 -12.16 -8.49 -7.96
C LYS A 72 -12.38 -9.56 -9.03
N ALA A 73 -11.44 -9.71 -9.95
CA ALA A 73 -11.55 -10.70 -11.04
C ALA A 73 -11.70 -12.11 -10.47
N LYS A 74 -10.82 -12.50 -9.53
CA LYS A 74 -10.86 -13.81 -8.86
C LYS A 74 -12.14 -14.02 -8.06
N ALA A 75 -12.61 -13.01 -7.31
CA ALA A 75 -13.85 -13.09 -6.55
C ALA A 75 -15.10 -13.24 -7.44
N SER A 76 -15.07 -12.71 -8.67
CA SER A 76 -16.15 -12.86 -9.65
C SER A 76 -16.11 -14.15 -10.47
N GLY A 77 -15.14 -15.05 -10.22
CA GLY A 77 -14.93 -16.24 -11.05
C GLY A 77 -14.34 -15.93 -12.43
N GLY A 78 -13.75 -14.75 -12.60
CA GLY A 78 -13.08 -14.34 -13.83
C GLY A 78 -11.81 -15.16 -14.10
N PRO A 79 -11.35 -15.22 -15.36
CA PRO A 79 -10.23 -16.07 -15.75
C PRO A 79 -8.99 -15.74 -14.91
N PRO A 80 -8.28 -16.77 -14.41
CA PRO A 80 -7.17 -16.60 -13.49
C PRO A 80 -5.99 -15.78 -14.04
N ASP A 81 -5.95 -15.57 -15.36
CA ASP A 81 -4.75 -15.23 -16.12
C ASP A 81 -4.82 -13.86 -16.81
N ALA A 82 -5.98 -13.19 -16.80
CA ALA A 82 -6.18 -11.94 -17.55
C ALA A 82 -5.34 -10.76 -17.04
N LEU A 83 -4.78 -10.87 -15.82
CA LEU A 83 -3.96 -9.84 -15.19
C LEU A 83 -2.76 -10.41 -14.42
N GLY A 84 -2.74 -11.71 -14.07
CA GLY A 84 -1.76 -12.31 -13.16
C GLY A 84 -0.31 -12.34 -13.65
N ALA A 85 -0.09 -12.30 -14.96
CA ALA A 85 1.25 -12.31 -15.56
C ALA A 85 2.14 -11.11 -15.20
N HIS A 86 1.57 -10.04 -14.62
CA HIS A 86 2.32 -8.86 -14.19
C HIS A 86 2.61 -8.84 -12.68
N ALA A 87 2.15 -9.85 -11.90
CA ALA A 87 2.26 -9.85 -10.44
C ALA A 87 3.70 -10.09 -10.00
N ASP A 88 4.39 -10.98 -10.71
CA ASP A 88 5.78 -11.34 -10.46
C ASP A 88 6.74 -10.16 -10.71
N LEU A 89 6.39 -9.24 -11.61
CA LEU A 89 7.19 -8.05 -11.91
C LEU A 89 7.11 -6.98 -10.81
N ILE A 90 6.01 -6.93 -10.05
CA ILE A 90 5.84 -5.99 -8.94
C ILE A 90 6.40 -6.57 -7.63
N ALA A 91 6.38 -7.90 -7.47
CA ALA A 91 6.96 -8.57 -6.31
C ALA A 91 8.51 -8.57 -6.33
N ALA A 92 9.13 -8.49 -7.50
CA ALA A 92 10.60 -8.48 -7.65
C ALA A 92 11.28 -7.11 -7.42
N GLY A 93 10.52 -6.09 -7.03
CA GLY A 93 11.03 -4.73 -6.76
C GLY A 93 11.45 -4.47 -5.32
N GLU A 94 11.43 -5.48 -4.45
CA GLU A 94 11.94 -5.40 -3.06
C GLU A 94 13.47 -5.62 -2.98
#